data_AF-A0A0M3KFF7-F1
#
_entry.id   AF-A0A0M3KFF7-F1
#
_cell.length_a   1.000
_cell.length_b   1.000
_cell.length_c   1.000
_cell.angle_alpha   90.00
_cell.angle_beta   90.00
_cell.angle_gamma   90.00
#
_symmetry.space_group_name_H-M   'P 1'
#
loop_
_entity.id
_entity.type
_entity.pdbx_description
1 polymer ?
#
loop_
_entity_poly.entity_id
_entity_poly.type
_entity_poly.pdbx_seq_one_letter_code
_entity_poly.pdbx_strand_id
1 'polypeptide(L)'
;QQDPRSLVYWTAYSKNGTAEGSIVYANYGTFDDYAQLDRVGVSLEGKIVLCRYGAVFRGDKVQMAEDRGAIGVIIYSDPFDYAKDNNANKTFPDSIWLPPSGAQRGTLLKTDGDPETPFIPSKQYVYRTEREDDLRKRHIMPNVPVMPVGYRDAVKIMRNLDGPLVPWSNWKGGLNASYRLLGSSRFRLTVNSQTTRRTITNVIATMRGYEEPDRYVMFGNHVDAWVQGAIDPNSGTATLLEMARVLADVAKETNWRPRRTIMFCQWDAEEFGLIGSTEWVEELMKPLQQRAVALINVDNINGNTSLSVKAVPLLYRALVDAAAK
;
A
#
# COMPACT_ATOMS: atom_id res chain seq x y z
N GLN A 1 10.70 5.73 20.07
CA GLN A 1 9.28 5.48 19.73
C GLN A 1 8.62 4.91 20.98
N GLN A 2 7.61 5.58 21.54
CA GLN A 2 7.02 5.18 22.84
C GLN A 2 5.66 4.47 22.70
N ASP A 3 5.05 4.46 21.52
CA ASP A 3 3.78 3.75 21.30
C ASP A 3 4.03 2.25 21.04
N PRO A 4 3.65 1.35 21.95
CA PRO A 4 3.86 -0.09 21.77
C PRO A 4 3.10 -0.66 20.55
N ARG A 5 2.05 -0.01 20.07
CA ARG A 5 1.28 -0.44 18.88
C ARG A 5 2.13 -0.39 17.60
N SER A 6 3.16 0.46 17.58
CA SER A 6 4.10 0.56 16.44
C SER A 6 4.94 -0.71 16.21
N LEU A 7 5.00 -1.61 17.22
CA LEU A 7 5.72 -2.88 17.13
C LEU A 7 4.86 -4.02 16.57
N VAL A 8 3.54 -3.80 16.41
CA VAL A 8 2.61 -4.81 15.91
C VAL A 8 2.49 -4.71 14.40
N TYR A 9 2.85 -5.76 13.68
CA TYR A 9 2.63 -5.86 12.23
C TYR A 9 1.26 -6.44 11.94
N TRP A 10 0.56 -5.88 10.97
CA TRP A 10 -0.78 -6.27 10.59
C TRP A 10 -1.08 -5.82 9.16
N THR A 11 -2.13 -6.37 8.57
CA THR A 11 -2.67 -5.93 7.29
C THR A 11 -4.09 -5.43 7.50
N ALA A 12 -4.41 -4.25 6.97
CA ALA A 12 -5.74 -3.69 7.16
C ALA A 12 -6.79 -4.51 6.41
N TYR A 13 -7.97 -4.61 7.01
CA TYR A 13 -9.13 -5.37 6.51
C TYR A 13 -9.00 -6.90 6.49
N SER A 14 -7.91 -7.47 7.05
CA SER A 14 -7.81 -8.91 7.28
C SER A 14 -9.04 -9.44 8.03
N LYS A 15 -9.52 -10.65 7.69
CA LYS A 15 -10.61 -11.27 8.44
C LYS A 15 -10.11 -11.68 9.83
N ASN A 16 -10.92 -11.45 10.85
CA ASN A 16 -10.69 -12.01 12.17
C ASN A 16 -10.99 -13.50 12.18
N GLY A 17 -10.16 -14.27 12.86
CA GLY A 17 -10.36 -15.70 13.01
C GLY A 17 -9.05 -16.44 13.28
N THR A 18 -9.18 -17.75 13.42
CA THR A 18 -8.05 -18.65 13.56
C THR A 18 -8.07 -19.67 12.44
N ALA A 19 -7.00 -19.71 11.66
CA ALA A 19 -6.74 -20.72 10.66
C ALA A 19 -5.72 -21.74 11.21
N GLU A 20 -6.00 -23.02 11.06
CA GLU A 20 -5.07 -24.08 11.43
C GLU A 20 -4.88 -25.06 10.28
N GLY A 21 -3.69 -25.07 9.71
CA GLY A 21 -3.41 -25.87 8.53
C GLY A 21 -1.92 -26.05 8.30
N SER A 22 -1.59 -26.93 7.36
CA SER A 22 -0.23 -27.01 6.85
C SER A 22 0.03 -25.89 5.85
N ILE A 23 1.31 -25.57 5.62
CA ILE A 23 1.69 -24.46 4.74
C ILE A 23 2.01 -24.92 3.32
N VAL A 24 1.58 -24.12 2.34
CA VAL A 24 2.02 -24.18 0.94
C VAL A 24 2.75 -22.89 0.58
N TYR A 25 3.96 -23.00 0.04
CA TYR A 25 4.69 -21.85 -0.49
C TYR A 25 4.26 -21.55 -1.92
N ALA A 26 3.78 -20.33 -2.16
CA ALA A 26 3.21 -19.90 -3.44
C ALA A 26 3.97 -18.73 -4.06
N ASN A 27 5.29 -18.67 -3.86
CA ASN A 27 6.15 -17.66 -4.47
C ASN A 27 5.66 -16.22 -4.20
N TYR A 28 5.48 -15.38 -5.21
CA TYR A 28 4.92 -14.05 -5.06
C TYR A 28 3.39 -14.07 -4.97
N GLY A 29 2.72 -15.20 -5.15
CA GLY A 29 1.27 -15.28 -5.21
C GLY A 29 0.70 -14.51 -6.40
N THR A 30 1.39 -14.55 -7.54
CA THR A 30 0.87 -14.04 -8.82
C THR A 30 -0.12 -15.05 -9.44
N PHE A 31 -0.87 -14.61 -10.45
CA PHE A 31 -1.71 -15.52 -11.23
C PHE A 31 -0.93 -16.70 -11.77
N ASP A 32 0.26 -16.46 -12.34
CA ASP A 32 1.13 -17.50 -12.89
C ASP A 32 1.65 -18.44 -11.81
N ASP A 33 1.93 -17.93 -10.60
CA ASP A 33 2.40 -18.77 -9.49
C ASP A 33 1.32 -19.77 -9.06
N TYR A 34 0.08 -19.30 -8.89
CA TYR A 34 -1.03 -20.17 -8.53
C TYR A 34 -1.39 -21.14 -9.66
N ALA A 35 -1.40 -20.69 -10.92
CA ALA A 35 -1.58 -21.57 -12.06
C ALA A 35 -0.48 -22.64 -12.13
N GLN A 36 0.75 -22.31 -11.72
CA GLN A 36 1.85 -23.26 -11.68
C GLN A 36 1.65 -24.32 -10.57
N LEU A 37 1.11 -23.95 -9.41
CA LEU A 37 0.71 -24.91 -8.36
C LEU A 37 -0.39 -25.85 -8.84
N ASP A 38 -1.41 -25.30 -9.52
CA ASP A 38 -2.51 -26.07 -10.10
C ASP A 38 -1.98 -27.13 -11.09
N ARG A 39 -1.04 -26.74 -11.96
CA ARG A 39 -0.40 -27.65 -12.95
C ARG A 39 0.37 -28.81 -12.33
N VAL A 40 0.98 -28.61 -11.16
CA VAL A 40 1.71 -29.68 -10.46
C VAL A 40 0.84 -30.43 -9.43
N GLY A 41 -0.46 -30.16 -9.40
CA GLY A 41 -1.41 -30.85 -8.53
C GLY A 41 -1.29 -30.50 -7.05
N VAL A 42 -0.77 -29.31 -6.71
CA VAL A 42 -0.71 -28.82 -5.32
C VAL A 42 -2.04 -28.16 -4.97
N SER A 43 -2.80 -28.78 -4.06
CA SER A 43 -4.05 -28.23 -3.54
C SER A 43 -3.82 -27.22 -2.42
N LEU A 44 -4.56 -26.10 -2.44
CA LEU A 44 -4.59 -25.08 -1.39
C LEU A 44 -5.76 -25.25 -0.41
N GLU A 45 -6.66 -26.20 -0.67
CA GLU A 45 -7.84 -26.46 0.16
C GLU A 45 -7.45 -26.77 1.61
N GLY A 46 -7.94 -25.96 2.54
CA GLY A 46 -7.63 -26.11 3.97
C GLY A 46 -6.18 -25.78 4.34
N LYS A 47 -5.42 -25.10 3.47
CA LYS A 47 -4.01 -24.75 3.69
C LYS A 47 -3.81 -23.29 4.07
N ILE A 48 -2.72 -23.01 4.76
CA ILE A 48 -2.22 -21.65 4.94
C ILE A 48 -1.19 -21.39 3.83
N VAL A 49 -1.36 -20.31 3.08
CA VAL A 49 -0.45 -19.97 1.99
C VAL A 49 0.65 -19.04 2.49
N LEU A 50 1.90 -19.33 2.14
CA LEU A 50 3.04 -18.45 2.38
C LEU A 50 3.46 -17.79 1.05
N CYS A 51 3.39 -16.46 0.99
CA CYS A 51 3.76 -15.66 -0.18
C CYS A 51 4.78 -14.56 0.14
N ARG A 52 5.54 -14.17 -0.87
CA ARG A 52 6.43 -13.01 -0.88
C ARG A 52 5.64 -11.73 -1.23
N TYR A 53 6.01 -10.61 -0.61
CA TYR A 53 5.67 -9.29 -1.13
C TYR A 53 6.35 -9.03 -2.49
N GLY A 54 5.76 -8.14 -3.30
CA GLY A 54 6.26 -7.77 -4.65
C GLY A 54 5.39 -8.31 -5.79
N ALA A 55 5.72 -7.99 -7.05
CA ALA A 55 5.04 -8.41 -8.29
C ALA A 55 3.58 -7.95 -8.51
N VAL A 56 2.66 -8.22 -7.59
CA VAL A 56 1.23 -7.87 -7.67
C VAL A 56 0.74 -7.29 -6.33
N PHE A 57 -0.40 -6.59 -6.37
CA PHE A 57 -1.02 -6.04 -5.16
C PHE A 57 -1.37 -7.15 -4.16
N ARG A 58 -1.17 -6.86 -2.87
CA ARG A 58 -1.30 -7.84 -1.78
C ARG A 58 -2.71 -8.40 -1.63
N GLY A 59 -3.75 -7.60 -1.88
CA GLY A 59 -5.14 -8.07 -1.88
C GLY A 59 -5.40 -9.11 -2.96
N ASP A 60 -4.81 -8.96 -4.16
CA ASP A 60 -4.94 -9.94 -5.25
C ASP A 60 -4.28 -11.28 -4.90
N LYS A 61 -3.11 -11.25 -4.24
CA LYS A 61 -2.45 -12.47 -3.75
C LYS A 61 -3.37 -13.29 -2.86
N VAL A 62 -4.06 -12.61 -1.96
CA VAL A 62 -4.94 -13.22 -0.97
C VAL A 62 -6.18 -13.76 -1.65
N GLN A 63 -6.83 -12.98 -2.52
CA GLN A 63 -8.01 -13.45 -3.23
C GLN A 63 -7.70 -14.72 -4.04
N MET A 64 -6.60 -14.75 -4.80
CA MET A 64 -6.27 -15.93 -5.61
C MET A 64 -5.96 -17.19 -4.78
N ALA A 65 -5.47 -17.03 -3.54
CA ALA A 65 -5.32 -18.12 -2.59
C ALA A 65 -6.69 -18.61 -2.08
N GLU A 66 -7.55 -17.66 -1.70
CA GLU A 66 -8.89 -17.89 -1.18
C GLU A 66 -9.79 -18.59 -2.20
N ASP A 67 -9.75 -18.16 -3.47
CA ASP A 67 -10.47 -18.77 -4.60
C ASP A 67 -10.09 -20.25 -4.80
N ARG A 68 -8.95 -20.68 -4.25
CA ARG A 68 -8.43 -22.07 -4.29
C ARG A 68 -8.58 -22.81 -2.96
N GLY A 69 -9.36 -22.26 -2.02
CA GLY A 69 -9.68 -22.90 -0.75
C GLY A 69 -8.63 -22.71 0.35
N ALA A 70 -7.68 -21.79 0.18
CA ALA A 70 -6.78 -21.43 1.27
C ALA A 70 -7.60 -20.87 2.45
N ILE A 71 -7.21 -21.22 3.67
CA ILE A 71 -7.89 -20.79 4.91
C ILE A 71 -7.15 -19.68 5.65
N GLY A 72 -5.99 -19.27 5.15
CA GLY A 72 -5.18 -18.20 5.72
C GLY A 72 -3.98 -17.87 4.84
N VAL A 73 -3.44 -16.65 4.96
CA VAL A 73 -2.29 -16.21 4.16
C VAL A 73 -1.25 -15.52 5.05
N ILE A 74 0.00 -15.91 4.90
CA ILE A 74 1.16 -15.25 5.50
C ILE A 74 1.95 -14.59 4.38
N ILE A 75 2.22 -13.30 4.51
CA ILE A 75 3.00 -12.54 3.53
C ILE A 75 4.31 -12.10 4.18
N TYR A 76 5.44 -12.25 3.51
CA TYR A 76 6.73 -11.81 4.04
C TYR A 76 7.55 -11.04 3.00
N SER A 77 8.44 -10.17 3.48
CA SER A 77 9.37 -9.43 2.63
C SER A 77 10.67 -10.22 2.48
N ASP A 78 10.84 -10.89 1.34
CA ASP A 78 12.00 -11.74 1.09
C ASP A 78 13.32 -10.93 1.03
N PRO A 79 14.42 -11.38 1.66
CA PRO A 79 15.71 -10.71 1.55
C PRO A 79 16.21 -10.55 0.12
N PHE A 80 15.84 -11.46 -0.79
CA PHE A 80 16.15 -11.33 -2.20
C PHE A 80 15.62 -10.03 -2.80
N ASP A 81 14.49 -9.53 -2.33
CA ASP A 81 13.86 -8.32 -2.84
C ASP A 81 14.18 -7.10 -1.95
N TYR A 82 14.22 -7.29 -0.63
CA TYR A 82 14.19 -6.22 0.36
C TYR A 82 15.47 -6.11 1.21
N ALA A 83 16.48 -6.95 1.00
CA ALA A 83 17.78 -6.88 1.66
C ALA A 83 18.92 -7.40 0.77
N LYS A 84 19.09 -6.76 -0.41
CA LYS A 84 19.91 -7.26 -1.52
C LYS A 84 21.44 -7.20 -1.33
N ASP A 85 21.97 -6.73 -0.19
CA ASP A 85 23.41 -6.66 -0.03
C ASP A 85 24.03 -7.99 0.40
N ASN A 86 24.80 -8.58 -0.51
CA ASN A 86 25.68 -9.74 -0.25
C ASN A 86 26.80 -9.42 0.77
N ASN A 87 26.96 -8.17 1.18
CA ASN A 87 27.98 -7.72 2.12
C ASN A 87 27.40 -7.54 3.53
N ALA A 88 27.45 -8.64 4.29
CA ALA A 88 27.51 -8.69 5.76
C ALA A 88 26.21 -8.59 6.58
N ASN A 89 25.03 -8.98 6.07
CA ASN A 89 23.76 -8.95 6.85
C ASN A 89 23.46 -7.57 7.48
N LYS A 90 24.06 -6.50 6.96
CA LYS A 90 23.86 -5.15 7.47
C LYS A 90 22.50 -4.66 7.00
N THR A 91 21.64 -4.37 7.95
CA THR A 91 20.30 -3.83 7.74
C THR A 91 20.18 -2.55 8.56
N PHE A 92 19.05 -1.85 8.50
CA PHE A 92 18.84 -0.67 9.32
C PHE A 92 19.12 -0.97 10.81
N PRO A 93 19.92 -0.13 11.52
CA PRO A 93 20.33 1.22 11.14
C PRO A 93 21.63 1.35 10.33
N ASP A 94 22.38 0.27 10.13
CA ASP A 94 23.71 0.32 9.49
C ASP A 94 23.64 0.43 7.97
N SER A 95 22.50 0.08 7.37
CA SER A 95 22.22 0.21 5.94
C SER A 95 20.75 0.54 5.69
N ILE A 96 20.40 0.82 4.44
CA ILE A 96 19.01 1.09 4.02
C ILE A 96 18.13 -0.17 3.94
N TRP A 97 18.73 -1.36 4.07
CA TRP A 97 18.04 -2.62 3.86
C TRP A 97 17.14 -3.02 5.04
N LEU A 98 16.04 -3.71 4.72
CA LEU A 98 15.02 -4.11 5.70
C LEU A 98 15.63 -5.02 6.78
N PRO A 99 15.45 -4.74 8.08
CA PRO A 99 15.88 -5.63 9.15
C PRO A 99 15.12 -6.98 9.19
N PRO A 100 15.71 -8.04 9.77
CA PRO A 100 15.07 -9.36 9.83
C PRO A 100 13.72 -9.42 10.53
N SER A 101 13.51 -8.56 11.51
CA SER A 101 12.25 -8.42 12.24
C SER A 101 11.25 -7.48 11.58
N GLY A 102 11.63 -6.77 10.51
CA GLY A 102 10.77 -5.83 9.80
C GLY A 102 9.75 -6.53 8.92
N ALA A 103 8.47 -6.17 9.06
CA ALA A 103 7.41 -6.62 8.16
C ALA A 103 6.67 -5.43 7.56
N GLN A 104 6.26 -5.56 6.30
CA GLN A 104 5.51 -4.52 5.59
C GLN A 104 4.02 -4.61 5.98
N ARG A 105 3.47 -3.49 6.46
CA ARG A 105 2.02 -3.30 6.67
C ARG A 105 1.36 -2.93 5.33
N GLY A 106 0.04 -2.87 5.30
CA GLY A 106 -0.66 -2.46 4.08
C GLY A 106 -2.13 -2.81 4.11
N THR A 107 -2.91 -2.08 3.33
CA THR A 107 -4.32 -2.41 3.07
C THR A 107 -4.46 -3.63 2.16
N LEU A 108 -5.43 -4.49 2.48
CA LEU A 108 -5.93 -5.57 1.62
C LEU A 108 -7.18 -5.15 0.84
N LEU A 109 -7.67 -3.92 1.04
CA LEU A 109 -8.86 -3.41 0.37
C LEU A 109 -8.61 -3.32 -1.14
N LYS A 110 -9.56 -3.82 -1.92
CA LYS A 110 -9.48 -3.84 -3.39
C LYS A 110 -10.32 -2.75 -4.08
N THR A 111 -10.63 -1.69 -3.36
CA THR A 111 -11.33 -0.52 -3.87
C THR A 111 -10.67 0.71 -3.30
N ASP A 112 -10.88 1.83 -3.98
CA ASP A 112 -10.52 3.15 -3.49
C ASP A 112 -11.73 3.77 -2.77
N GLY A 113 -11.47 4.70 -1.85
CA GLY A 113 -12.49 5.39 -1.06
C GLY A 113 -12.93 4.62 0.17
N ASP A 114 -13.86 5.23 0.90
CA ASP A 114 -14.53 4.59 2.01
C ASP A 114 -15.38 3.42 1.50
N PRO A 115 -15.07 2.18 1.90
CA PRO A 115 -15.74 1.01 1.37
C PRO A 115 -17.22 0.94 1.74
N GLU A 116 -17.69 1.74 2.72
CA GLU A 116 -19.10 1.81 3.11
C GLU A 116 -19.93 2.83 2.30
N THR A 117 -19.30 3.72 1.52
CA THR A 117 -19.98 4.78 0.73
C THR A 117 -19.47 4.87 -0.71
N PRO A 118 -19.54 3.79 -1.51
CA PRO A 118 -19.08 3.85 -2.89
C PRO A 118 -19.82 4.94 -3.69
N PHE A 119 -19.06 5.81 -4.35
CA PHE A 119 -19.52 6.90 -5.23
C PHE A 119 -20.24 8.07 -4.54
N ILE A 120 -20.20 8.16 -3.20
CA ILE A 120 -20.86 9.21 -2.42
C ILE A 120 -19.96 9.60 -1.25
N PRO A 121 -19.71 10.91 -1.02
CA PRO A 121 -18.81 11.32 0.04
C PRO A 121 -19.26 10.86 1.44
N SER A 122 -18.31 10.34 2.21
CA SER A 122 -18.43 9.75 3.55
C SER A 122 -18.76 10.81 4.63
N LYS A 123 -19.89 11.49 4.49
CA LYS A 123 -20.40 12.47 5.45
C LYS A 123 -21.23 11.78 6.54
N GLN A 124 -21.36 12.44 7.69
CA GLN A 124 -22.12 11.91 8.83
C GLN A 124 -23.59 11.60 8.50
N TYR A 125 -24.19 12.37 7.60
CA TYR A 125 -25.58 12.20 7.19
C TYR A 125 -25.78 11.20 6.03
N VAL A 126 -24.70 10.68 5.44
CA VAL A 126 -24.79 9.75 4.31
C VAL A 126 -25.10 8.34 4.80
N TYR A 127 -26.09 7.73 4.15
CA TYR A 127 -26.44 6.34 4.39
C TYR A 127 -25.35 5.41 3.84
N ARG A 128 -24.89 4.48 4.68
CA ARG A 128 -23.89 3.47 4.33
C ARG A 128 -24.57 2.30 3.62
N THR A 129 -24.29 2.14 2.33
CA THR A 129 -24.95 1.14 1.47
C THR A 129 -24.29 -0.22 1.58
N GLU A 130 -23.00 -0.25 1.90
CA GLU A 130 -22.21 -1.48 1.98
C GLU A 130 -21.97 -1.88 3.44
N ARG A 131 -21.88 -3.20 3.66
CA ARG A 131 -21.51 -3.80 4.95
C ARG A 131 -20.28 -4.65 4.76
N GLU A 132 -19.51 -4.82 5.83
CA GLU A 132 -18.29 -5.64 5.80
C GLU A 132 -18.52 -7.05 5.22
N ASP A 133 -19.61 -7.71 5.61
CA ASP A 133 -19.93 -9.06 5.10
C ASP A 133 -20.21 -9.07 3.58
N ASP A 134 -20.82 -8.02 3.04
CA ASP A 134 -21.12 -7.93 1.60
C ASP A 134 -19.87 -7.59 0.78
N LEU A 135 -19.00 -6.74 1.33
CA LEU A 135 -17.67 -6.45 0.78
C LEU A 135 -16.80 -7.72 0.73
N ARG A 136 -16.86 -8.54 1.78
CA ARG A 136 -16.14 -9.82 1.83
C ARG A 136 -16.72 -10.87 0.88
N LYS A 137 -18.04 -10.99 0.74
CA LYS A 137 -18.66 -11.88 -0.27
C LYS A 137 -18.24 -11.55 -1.70
N ARG A 138 -17.95 -10.28 -1.99
CA ARG A 138 -17.45 -9.82 -3.30
C ARG A 138 -15.92 -9.83 -3.41
N HIS A 139 -15.22 -10.36 -2.40
CA HIS A 139 -13.76 -10.37 -2.28
C HIS A 139 -13.11 -8.99 -2.37
N ILE A 140 -13.84 -7.91 -2.04
CA ILE A 140 -13.26 -6.56 -1.89
C ILE A 140 -12.41 -6.48 -0.62
N MET A 141 -12.84 -7.22 0.40
CA MET A 141 -12.06 -7.56 1.59
C MET A 141 -11.89 -9.08 1.66
N PRO A 142 -10.79 -9.61 2.21
CA PRO A 142 -10.53 -11.05 2.26
C PRO A 142 -11.50 -11.80 3.19
N ASN A 143 -11.83 -13.07 2.96
CA ASN A 143 -12.58 -13.89 3.93
C ASN A 143 -11.68 -14.70 4.86
N VAL A 144 -10.37 -14.62 4.69
CA VAL A 144 -9.39 -15.40 5.45
C VAL A 144 -8.48 -14.52 6.31
N PRO A 145 -7.95 -15.03 7.44
CA PRO A 145 -6.92 -14.34 8.21
C PRO A 145 -5.65 -14.14 7.39
N VAL A 146 -5.10 -12.93 7.43
CA VAL A 146 -3.87 -12.53 6.73
C VAL A 146 -2.92 -11.86 7.71
N MET A 147 -1.65 -12.27 7.71
CA MET A 147 -0.63 -11.67 8.57
C MET A 147 0.68 -11.44 7.83
N PRO A 148 1.23 -10.20 7.89
CA PRO A 148 2.58 -9.95 7.43
C PRO A 148 3.59 -10.39 8.50
N VAL A 149 4.70 -10.99 8.08
CA VAL A 149 5.79 -11.38 8.98
C VAL A 149 7.14 -10.91 8.45
N GLY A 150 8.08 -10.67 9.36
CA GLY A 150 9.46 -10.40 9.00
C GLY A 150 10.14 -11.67 8.48
N TYR A 151 11.18 -11.49 7.66
CA TYR A 151 11.83 -12.64 7.05
C TYR A 151 12.57 -13.54 8.06
N ARG A 152 12.93 -13.03 9.25
CA ARG A 152 13.42 -13.88 10.36
C ARG A 152 12.41 -14.97 10.73
N ASP A 153 11.13 -14.63 10.75
CA ASP A 153 10.07 -15.58 11.12
C ASP A 153 9.66 -16.42 9.90
N ALA A 154 9.74 -15.87 8.69
CA ALA A 154 9.62 -16.65 7.44
C ALA A 154 10.70 -17.74 7.32
N VAL A 155 11.95 -17.50 7.75
CA VAL A 155 13.01 -18.53 7.82
C VAL A 155 12.56 -19.69 8.72
N LYS A 156 11.97 -19.40 9.88
CA LYS A 156 11.49 -20.44 10.80
C LYS A 156 10.37 -21.25 10.18
N ILE A 157 9.43 -20.59 9.51
CA ILE A 157 8.34 -21.27 8.78
C ILE A 157 8.92 -22.18 7.70
N MET A 158 9.78 -21.63 6.83
CA MET A 158 10.38 -22.35 5.70
C MET A 158 11.21 -23.57 6.13
N ARG A 159 11.94 -23.47 7.26
CA ARG A 159 12.70 -24.59 7.84
C ARG A 159 11.84 -25.73 8.38
N ASN A 160 10.56 -25.46 8.69
CA ASN A 160 9.60 -26.47 9.16
C ASN A 160 8.78 -27.08 8.01
N LEU A 161 9.03 -26.67 6.77
CA LEU A 161 8.51 -27.33 5.58
C LEU A 161 9.42 -28.53 5.25
N ASP A 162 8.83 -29.70 5.04
CA ASP A 162 9.50 -30.98 4.82
C ASP A 162 9.14 -31.62 3.46
N GLY A 163 8.28 -30.97 2.67
CA GLY A 163 7.90 -31.40 1.33
C GLY A 163 8.99 -31.18 0.27
N PRO A 164 8.68 -31.39 -1.02
CA PRO A 164 9.66 -31.31 -2.09
C PRO A 164 10.29 -29.92 -2.17
N LEU A 165 11.58 -29.88 -2.51
CA LEU A 165 12.27 -28.64 -2.85
C LEU A 165 11.54 -27.96 -4.01
N VAL A 166 11.52 -26.64 -3.97
CA VAL A 166 10.96 -25.86 -5.08
C VAL A 166 11.75 -26.15 -6.36
N PRO A 167 11.10 -26.69 -7.41
CA PRO A 167 11.79 -27.12 -8.63
C PRO A 167 12.17 -25.94 -9.54
N TRP A 168 11.46 -24.81 -9.42
CA TRP A 168 11.68 -23.63 -10.25
C TRP A 168 12.69 -22.67 -9.61
N SER A 169 13.75 -22.34 -10.34
CA SER A 169 14.83 -21.49 -9.84
C SER A 169 14.36 -20.08 -9.48
N ASN A 170 13.42 -19.51 -10.24
CA ASN A 170 12.84 -18.19 -10.04
C ASN A 170 11.93 -18.06 -8.81
N TRP A 171 11.59 -19.18 -8.16
CA TRP A 171 10.82 -19.20 -6.92
C TRP A 171 11.71 -19.22 -5.67
N LYS A 172 13.03 -19.37 -5.85
CA LYS A 172 13.99 -19.27 -4.75
C LYS A 172 14.25 -17.80 -4.43
N GLY A 173 14.21 -17.45 -3.16
CA GLY A 173 14.60 -16.13 -2.65
C GLY A 173 15.88 -16.17 -1.83
N GLY A 174 16.02 -15.22 -0.91
CA GLY A 174 17.22 -14.94 -0.12
C GLY A 174 17.16 -15.37 1.33
N LEU A 175 16.11 -16.09 1.74
CA LEU A 175 16.04 -16.72 3.06
C LEU A 175 17.20 -17.70 3.28
N ASN A 176 17.75 -17.72 4.49
CA ASN A 176 18.70 -18.74 4.95
C ASN A 176 17.99 -20.06 5.32
N ALA A 177 17.29 -20.63 4.34
CA ALA A 177 16.54 -21.88 4.40
C ALA A 177 16.42 -22.49 3.00
N SER A 178 16.24 -23.82 2.93
CA SER A 178 15.87 -24.46 1.67
C SER A 178 14.40 -24.19 1.37
N TYR A 179 14.11 -23.61 0.21
CA TYR A 179 12.75 -23.38 -0.24
C TYR A 179 12.07 -24.70 -0.60
N ARG A 180 10.96 -25.00 0.08
CA ARG A 180 10.14 -26.20 -0.13
C ARG A 180 8.70 -25.78 -0.39
N LEU A 181 8.02 -26.53 -1.26
CA LEU A 181 6.66 -26.21 -1.67
C LEU A 181 5.63 -26.50 -0.57
N LEU A 182 5.83 -27.59 0.17
CA LEU A 182 4.85 -28.14 1.11
C LEU A 182 5.50 -28.42 2.46
N GLY A 183 4.69 -28.48 3.52
CA GLY A 183 5.08 -29.02 4.81
C GLY A 183 3.97 -29.88 5.43
N SER A 184 4.34 -30.86 6.25
CA SER A 184 3.42 -31.65 7.08
C SER A 184 3.11 -30.97 8.41
N SER A 185 4.01 -30.10 8.88
CA SER A 185 3.85 -29.29 10.10
C SER A 185 2.57 -28.46 10.05
N ARG A 186 1.83 -28.46 11.17
CA ARG A 186 0.63 -27.63 11.34
C ARG A 186 1.00 -26.28 11.95
N PHE A 187 0.45 -25.22 11.38
CA PHE A 187 0.60 -23.85 11.86
C PHE A 187 -0.76 -23.32 12.29
N ARG A 188 -0.75 -22.45 13.31
CA ARG A 188 -1.91 -21.69 13.77
C ARG A 188 -1.69 -20.22 13.45
N LEU A 189 -2.58 -19.64 12.66
CA LEU A 189 -2.62 -18.22 12.34
C LEU A 189 -3.86 -17.62 12.97
N THR A 190 -3.70 -16.71 13.94
CA THR A 190 -4.81 -16.02 14.60
C THR A 190 -4.72 -14.53 14.34
N VAL A 191 -5.80 -13.95 13.82
CA VAL A 191 -5.96 -12.50 13.64
C VAL A 191 -7.11 -12.03 14.51
N ASN A 192 -6.85 -11.02 15.34
CA ASN A 192 -7.83 -10.32 16.15
C ASN A 192 -7.63 -8.81 15.99
N SER A 193 -8.51 -8.20 15.21
CA SER A 193 -8.50 -6.78 14.85
C SER A 193 -9.91 -6.19 14.98
N GLN A 194 -10.06 -4.88 14.84
CA GLN A 194 -11.37 -4.25 14.83
C GLN A 194 -11.46 -3.23 13.72
N THR A 195 -12.39 -3.43 12.80
CA THR A 195 -12.79 -2.40 11.84
C THR A 195 -13.62 -1.36 12.58
N THR A 196 -13.19 -0.10 12.56
CA THR A 196 -13.91 1.01 13.21
C THR A 196 -13.98 2.21 12.29
N ARG A 197 -15.11 2.91 12.31
CA ARG A 197 -15.24 4.21 11.66
C ARG A 197 -14.41 5.24 12.41
N ARG A 198 -13.65 6.04 11.68
CA ARG A 198 -12.82 7.12 12.22
C ARG A 198 -13.04 8.38 11.40
N THR A 199 -12.97 9.52 12.06
CA THR A 199 -12.93 10.81 11.37
C THR A 199 -11.54 10.98 10.79
N ILE A 200 -11.46 11.26 9.49
CA ILE A 200 -10.25 11.62 8.78
C ILE A 200 -10.30 13.11 8.43
N THR A 201 -9.14 13.75 8.25
CA THR A 201 -9.06 15.19 7.98
C THR A 201 -8.11 15.48 6.83
N ASN A 202 -8.67 15.84 5.67
CA ASN A 202 -7.90 16.46 4.60
C ASN A 202 -7.66 17.95 4.90
N VAL A 203 -6.50 18.47 4.54
CA VAL A 203 -6.18 19.90 4.61
C VAL A 203 -6.03 20.44 3.20
N ILE A 204 -6.89 21.40 2.83
CA ILE A 204 -6.90 22.04 1.50
C ILE A 204 -6.59 23.52 1.66
N ALA A 205 -5.41 23.94 1.22
CA ALA A 205 -4.99 25.34 1.21
C ALA A 205 -5.02 25.90 -0.21
N THR A 206 -5.48 27.13 -0.39
CA THR A 206 -5.68 27.72 -1.72
C THR A 206 -5.01 29.07 -1.87
N MET A 207 -4.20 29.22 -2.92
CA MET A 207 -3.70 30.49 -3.41
C MET A 207 -4.53 30.92 -4.62
N ARG A 208 -5.47 31.83 -4.40
CA ARG A 208 -6.44 32.25 -5.42
C ARG A 208 -5.75 32.90 -6.62
N GLY A 209 -6.10 32.44 -7.83
CA GLY A 209 -5.62 33.03 -9.08
C GLY A 209 -6.14 34.45 -9.31
N TYR A 210 -5.44 35.25 -10.13
CA TYR A 210 -5.87 36.63 -10.42
C TYR A 210 -6.76 36.75 -11.67
N GLU A 211 -6.57 35.91 -12.68
CA GLU A 211 -7.29 36.01 -13.97
C GLU A 211 -8.30 34.87 -14.16
N GLU A 212 -7.89 33.64 -13.88
CA GLU A 212 -8.72 32.44 -13.96
C GLU A 212 -8.85 31.79 -12.56
N PRO A 213 -9.46 32.46 -11.57
CA PRO A 213 -9.54 31.96 -10.19
C PRO A 213 -10.36 30.67 -10.05
N ASP A 214 -11.19 30.35 -11.06
CA ASP A 214 -12.00 29.16 -11.16
C ASP A 214 -11.30 28.01 -11.94
N ARG A 215 -9.99 28.10 -12.16
CA ARG A 215 -9.16 27.00 -12.68
C ARG A 215 -8.16 26.56 -11.63
N TYR A 216 -8.04 25.25 -11.41
CA TYR A 216 -7.30 24.68 -10.28
C TYR A 216 -6.09 23.88 -10.77
N VAL A 217 -4.89 24.28 -10.34
CA VAL A 217 -3.69 23.43 -10.41
C VAL A 217 -3.42 22.94 -9.00
N MET A 218 -3.51 21.63 -8.80
CA MET A 218 -3.43 21.03 -7.48
C MET A 218 -2.07 20.36 -7.28
N PHE A 219 -1.50 20.52 -6.08
CA PHE A 219 -0.35 19.78 -5.60
C PHE A 219 -0.74 18.92 -4.41
N GLY A 220 -0.71 17.59 -4.59
CA GLY A 220 -1.23 16.60 -3.66
C GLY A 220 -0.14 15.75 -3.00
N ASN A 221 -0.38 15.38 -1.75
CA ASN A 221 0.40 14.42 -0.97
C ASN A 221 -0.49 13.88 0.17
N HIS A 222 -0.36 12.61 0.57
CA HIS A 222 -1.03 12.14 1.80
C HIS A 222 -0.16 12.36 3.03
N VAL A 223 -0.75 12.33 4.23
CA VAL A 223 -0.03 12.59 5.50
C VAL A 223 -0.10 11.44 6.48
N ASP A 224 -1.11 10.58 6.36
CA ASP A 224 -1.20 9.39 7.18
C ASP A 224 -0.10 8.39 6.80
N ALA A 225 0.40 7.68 7.81
CA ALA A 225 1.44 6.68 7.62
C ALA A 225 1.17 5.48 8.51
N TRP A 226 1.65 4.30 8.09
CA TRP A 226 1.59 3.12 8.95
C TRP A 226 2.32 3.26 10.29
N VAL A 227 3.41 4.02 10.32
CA VAL A 227 4.24 4.24 11.51
C VAL A 227 4.79 5.68 11.54
N GLN A 228 6.11 5.90 11.41
CA GLN A 228 6.67 7.27 11.34
C GLN A 228 6.55 7.90 9.95
N GLY A 229 6.47 7.07 8.92
CA GLY A 229 6.32 7.51 7.53
C GLY A 229 7.34 8.51 7.03
N ALA A 230 8.60 8.42 7.46
CA ALA A 230 9.62 9.42 7.11
C ALA A 230 9.83 9.55 5.59
N ILE A 231 9.73 8.44 4.88
CA ILE A 231 9.73 8.40 3.41
C ILE A 231 8.29 8.50 2.93
N ASP A 232 7.51 7.47 3.21
CA ASP A 232 6.11 7.31 2.84
C ASP A 232 5.19 7.73 4.00
N PRO A 233 4.58 8.94 3.99
CA PRO A 233 4.63 9.98 2.94
C PRO A 233 5.37 11.26 3.32
N ASN A 234 5.99 11.35 4.50
CA ASN A 234 6.42 12.64 5.05
C ASN A 234 7.54 13.32 4.24
N SER A 235 8.24 12.59 3.36
CA SER A 235 9.16 13.20 2.39
C SER A 235 8.42 14.04 1.33
N GLY A 236 7.26 13.57 0.87
CA GLY A 236 6.34 14.34 0.04
C GLY A 236 5.65 15.46 0.83
N THR A 237 5.27 15.22 2.08
CA THR A 237 4.69 16.27 2.95
C THR A 237 5.67 17.43 3.13
N ALA A 238 6.93 17.14 3.42
CA ALA A 238 7.97 18.17 3.54
C ALA A 238 8.11 19.00 2.25
N THR A 239 8.05 18.34 1.10
CA THR A 239 8.09 18.98 -0.22
C THR A 239 6.87 19.87 -0.45
N LEU A 240 5.67 19.39 -0.10
CA LEU A 240 4.43 20.16 -0.19
C LEU A 240 4.49 21.43 0.67
N LEU A 241 4.91 21.30 1.92
CA LEU A 241 5.01 22.43 2.85
C LEU A 241 6.05 23.46 2.39
N GLU A 242 7.21 23.02 1.90
CA GLU A 242 8.24 23.94 1.42
C GLU A 242 7.81 24.68 0.14
N MET A 243 7.15 23.97 -0.79
CA MET A 243 6.58 24.61 -1.98
C MET A 243 5.51 25.65 -1.61
N ALA A 244 4.64 25.33 -0.64
CA ALA A 244 3.64 26.27 -0.15
C ALA A 244 4.28 27.50 0.50
N ARG A 245 5.32 27.30 1.32
CA ARG A 245 6.06 28.39 1.98
C ARG A 245 6.72 29.31 0.96
N VAL A 246 7.50 28.77 0.02
CA VAL A 246 8.21 29.55 -1.00
C VAL A 246 7.24 30.35 -1.86
N LEU A 247 6.13 29.75 -2.32
CA LEU A 247 5.14 30.46 -3.12
C LEU A 247 4.44 31.57 -2.32
N ALA A 248 4.16 31.34 -1.04
CA ALA A 248 3.58 32.36 -0.16
C ALA A 248 4.54 33.55 0.05
N ASP A 249 5.83 33.28 0.27
CA ASP A 249 6.87 34.30 0.43
C ASP A 249 7.04 35.12 -0.85
N VAL A 250 7.15 34.46 -2.01
CA VAL A 250 7.23 35.14 -3.32
C VAL A 250 6.02 36.04 -3.55
N ALA A 251 4.81 35.55 -3.27
CA ALA A 251 3.60 36.35 -3.42
C ALA A 251 3.61 37.59 -2.51
N LYS A 252 4.09 37.45 -1.28
CA LYS A 252 4.20 38.55 -0.30
C LYS A 252 5.25 39.60 -0.70
N GLU A 253 6.41 39.16 -1.18
CA GLU A 253 7.54 40.04 -1.48
C GLU A 253 7.41 40.77 -2.81
N THR A 254 6.87 40.08 -3.82
CA THR A 254 6.82 40.60 -5.20
C THR A 254 5.43 41.06 -5.64
N ASN A 255 4.42 40.87 -4.79
CA ASN A 255 3.00 41.01 -5.14
C ASN A 255 2.58 40.12 -6.33
N TRP A 256 3.36 39.07 -6.63
CA TRP A 256 3.04 38.10 -7.65
C TRP A 256 1.81 37.29 -7.25
N ARG A 257 0.97 36.97 -8.24
CA ARG A 257 -0.15 36.05 -8.09
C ARG A 257 -0.18 35.09 -9.27
N PRO A 258 -0.54 33.82 -9.06
CA PRO A 258 -0.67 32.88 -10.16
C PRO A 258 -1.88 33.27 -11.03
N ARG A 259 -1.78 33.02 -12.35
CA ARG A 259 -2.90 33.24 -13.28
C ARG A 259 -4.14 32.42 -12.87
N ARG A 260 -3.92 31.15 -12.53
CA ARG A 260 -4.91 30.18 -12.05
C ARG A 260 -4.77 29.94 -10.56
N THR A 261 -5.79 29.42 -9.91
CA THR A 261 -5.71 29.06 -8.49
C THR A 261 -4.81 27.85 -8.29
N ILE A 262 -3.85 27.96 -7.37
CA ILE A 262 -3.03 26.84 -6.90
C ILE A 262 -3.69 26.30 -5.64
N MET A 263 -3.83 24.98 -5.54
CA MET A 263 -4.33 24.31 -4.35
C MET A 263 -3.28 23.33 -3.83
N PHE A 264 -3.00 23.38 -2.54
CA PHE A 264 -2.21 22.38 -1.85
C PHE A 264 -3.17 21.46 -1.12
N CYS A 265 -3.11 20.17 -1.44
CA CYS A 265 -4.05 19.19 -0.96
C CYS A 265 -3.30 18.11 -0.16
N GLN A 266 -3.53 18.10 1.15
CA GLN A 266 -2.99 17.07 2.01
C GLN A 266 -4.08 16.05 2.36
N TRP A 267 -3.89 14.81 1.95
CA TRP A 267 -4.87 13.73 2.08
C TRP A 267 -4.64 12.90 3.33
N ASP A 268 -5.71 12.47 3.98
CA ASP A 268 -5.67 11.54 5.11
C ASP A 268 -6.25 10.18 4.70
N ALA A 269 -5.91 9.14 5.45
CA ALA A 269 -6.29 7.74 5.21
C ALA A 269 -6.02 7.21 3.78
N GLU A 270 -4.91 7.62 3.16
CA GLU A 270 -4.44 7.03 1.90
C GLU A 270 -4.08 5.55 2.08
N GLU A 271 -3.40 5.23 3.19
CA GLU A 271 -2.82 3.90 3.43
C GLU A 271 -3.91 2.83 3.59
N PHE A 272 -5.13 3.28 3.85
CA PHE A 272 -6.33 2.46 4.03
C PHE A 272 -7.14 2.25 2.74
N GLY A 273 -6.76 2.88 1.63
CA GLY A 273 -7.43 2.74 0.33
C GLY A 273 -7.78 4.08 -0.31
N LEU A 274 -6.85 5.03 -0.33
CA LEU A 274 -7.03 6.34 -0.94
C LEU A 274 -8.27 7.10 -0.40
N ILE A 275 -8.63 6.89 0.87
CA ILE A 275 -9.95 7.29 1.39
C ILE A 275 -10.10 8.81 1.29
N GLY A 276 -9.23 9.58 1.92
CA GLY A 276 -9.38 11.04 1.97
C GLY A 276 -9.44 11.70 0.60
N SER A 277 -8.55 11.33 -0.33
CA SER A 277 -8.54 11.91 -1.66
C SER A 277 -9.78 11.52 -2.47
N THR A 278 -10.24 10.28 -2.37
CA THR A 278 -11.43 9.78 -3.06
C THR A 278 -12.70 10.47 -2.55
N GLU A 279 -12.90 10.52 -1.23
CA GLU A 279 -14.07 11.17 -0.62
C GLU A 279 -14.17 12.65 -0.99
N TRP A 280 -13.01 13.33 -1.10
CA TRP A 280 -12.95 14.72 -1.52
C TRP A 280 -13.34 14.90 -3.00
N VAL A 281 -12.91 13.99 -3.87
CA VAL A 281 -13.30 13.97 -5.28
C VAL A 281 -14.78 13.67 -5.44
N GLU A 282 -15.34 12.74 -4.66
CA GLU A 282 -16.78 12.42 -4.69
C GLU A 282 -17.63 13.61 -4.23
N GLU A 283 -17.21 14.32 -3.18
CA GLU A 283 -17.88 15.54 -2.71
C GLU A 283 -17.84 16.66 -3.75
N LEU A 284 -16.69 16.85 -4.41
CA LEU A 284 -16.44 17.97 -5.31
C LEU A 284 -16.40 17.56 -6.78
N MET A 285 -17.04 16.44 -7.13
CA MET A 285 -16.97 15.84 -8.46
C MET A 285 -17.30 16.84 -9.57
N LYS A 286 -18.43 17.55 -9.44
CA LYS A 286 -18.90 18.52 -10.44
C LYS A 286 -17.95 19.71 -10.63
N PRO A 287 -17.57 20.46 -9.58
CA PRO A 287 -16.62 21.55 -9.77
C PRO A 287 -15.25 21.06 -10.26
N LEU A 288 -14.74 19.94 -9.77
CA LEU A 288 -13.43 19.42 -10.21
C LEU A 288 -13.44 19.03 -11.68
N GLN A 289 -14.47 18.32 -12.16
CA GLN A 289 -14.61 17.95 -13.58
C GLN A 289 -14.58 19.15 -14.53
N GLN A 290 -15.07 20.32 -14.08
CA GLN A 290 -15.14 21.52 -14.91
C GLN A 290 -13.92 22.44 -14.79
N ARG A 291 -13.18 22.36 -13.68
CA ARG A 291 -12.24 23.40 -13.26
C ARG A 291 -10.83 22.90 -12.96
N ALA A 292 -10.66 21.62 -12.65
CA ALA A 292 -9.35 21.03 -12.43
C ALA A 292 -8.55 21.01 -13.74
N VAL A 293 -7.37 21.61 -13.72
CA VAL A 293 -6.43 21.62 -14.85
C VAL A 293 -5.47 20.46 -14.75
N ALA A 294 -4.86 20.26 -13.57
CA ALA A 294 -3.96 19.16 -13.29
C ALA A 294 -3.88 18.90 -11.79
N LEU A 295 -3.63 17.63 -11.42
CA LEU A 295 -3.17 17.22 -10.10
C LEU A 295 -1.74 16.70 -10.25
N ILE A 296 -0.81 17.35 -9.58
CA ILE A 296 0.57 16.88 -9.44
C ILE A 296 0.63 16.19 -8.08
N ASN A 297 0.95 14.89 -8.06
CA ASN A 297 1.08 14.14 -6.82
C ASN A 297 2.56 13.87 -6.53
N VAL A 298 3.01 14.22 -5.32
CA VAL A 298 4.30 13.78 -4.79
C VAL A 298 4.01 13.09 -3.46
N ASP A 299 3.96 11.77 -3.54
CA ASP A 299 3.68 10.90 -2.42
C ASP A 299 4.92 10.74 -1.53
N ASN A 300 5.99 10.21 -2.12
CA ASN A 300 7.25 9.96 -1.45
C ASN A 300 8.45 10.16 -2.38
N ILE A 301 9.60 10.41 -1.77
CA ILE A 301 10.91 10.58 -2.42
C ILE A 301 11.82 9.47 -1.92
N ASN A 302 11.95 8.42 -2.73
CA ASN A 302 12.53 7.13 -2.31
C ASN A 302 14.02 6.93 -2.64
N GLY A 303 14.69 7.93 -3.20
CA GLY A 303 16.08 7.77 -3.63
C GLY A 303 16.68 9.02 -4.26
N ASN A 304 17.94 8.89 -4.69
CA ASN A 304 18.76 10.00 -5.18
C ASN A 304 19.41 9.74 -6.55
N THR A 305 18.96 8.70 -7.27
CA THR A 305 19.63 8.25 -8.51
C THR A 305 19.07 8.90 -9.77
N SER A 306 17.75 8.86 -9.96
CA SER A 306 17.10 9.38 -11.17
C SER A 306 15.65 9.78 -10.89
N LEU A 307 15.12 10.70 -11.68
CA LEU A 307 13.74 11.12 -11.63
C LEU A 307 12.84 10.10 -12.33
N SER A 308 11.77 9.68 -11.66
CA SER A 308 10.73 8.82 -12.22
C SER A 308 9.40 9.55 -12.22
N VAL A 309 8.72 9.58 -13.38
CA VAL A 309 7.45 10.29 -13.54
C VAL A 309 6.42 9.39 -14.21
N LYS A 310 5.22 9.34 -13.63
CA LYS A 310 4.02 8.76 -14.24
C LYS A 310 3.02 9.89 -14.49
N ALA A 311 2.62 10.08 -15.73
CA ALA A 311 1.70 11.15 -16.10
C ALA A 311 0.89 10.80 -17.35
N VAL A 312 -0.24 11.48 -17.51
CA VAL A 312 -0.99 11.46 -18.77
C VAL A 312 -0.16 12.15 -19.88
N PRO A 313 -0.28 11.73 -21.16
CA PRO A 313 0.53 12.28 -22.25
C PRO A 313 0.47 13.80 -22.41
N LEU A 314 -0.65 14.42 -22.00
CA LEU A 314 -0.84 15.88 -22.07
C LEU A 314 0.19 16.67 -21.24
N LEU A 315 0.75 16.07 -20.19
CA LEU A 315 1.76 16.72 -19.34
C LEU A 315 3.19 16.52 -19.83
N TYR A 316 3.42 15.71 -20.87
CA TYR A 316 4.77 15.32 -21.30
C TYR A 316 5.71 16.51 -21.54
N ARG A 317 5.28 17.48 -22.35
CA ARG A 317 6.12 18.66 -22.67
C ARG A 317 6.41 19.49 -21.42
N ALA A 318 5.38 19.77 -20.61
CA ALA A 318 5.55 20.54 -19.37
C ALA A 318 6.55 19.86 -18.40
N LEU A 319 6.53 18.53 -18.31
CA LEU A 319 7.46 17.77 -17.49
C LEU A 319 8.89 17.80 -18.03
N VAL A 320 9.06 17.60 -19.34
CA VAL A 320 10.38 17.64 -19.98
C VAL A 320 11.00 19.04 -19.87
N ASP A 321 10.22 20.08 -20.17
CA ASP A 321 10.68 21.47 -20.09
C ASP A 321 11.02 21.89 -18.65
N ALA A 322 10.30 21.36 -17.65
CA ALA A 322 10.61 21.59 -16.24
C ALA A 322 11.87 20.85 -15.78
N ALA A 323 12.08 19.61 -16.25
CA ALA A 323 13.23 18.78 -15.89
C ALA A 323 14.52 19.14 -16.64
N ALA A 324 14.41 19.88 -17.75
CA ALA A 324 15.56 20.34 -18.54
C ALA A 324 16.27 21.58 -17.96
N LYS A 325 15.68 22.22 -16.94
CA LYS A 325 16.23 23.40 -16.26
C LYS A 325 17.08 23.00 -15.06
#